data_AF-A0A962WQ15-F1
#
_entry.id   AF-A0A962WQ15-F1
#
_cell.length_a   1.000
_cell.length_b   1.000
_cell.length_c   1.000
_cell.angle_alpha   90.00
_cell.angle_beta   90.00
_cell.angle_gamma   90.00
#
_symmetry.space_group_name_H-M   'P 1'
#
loop_
_entity.id
_entity.type
_entity.pdbx_description
1 polymer ?
#
loop_
_entity_poly.entity_id
_entity_poly.type
_entity_poly.pdbx_seq_one_letter_code
_entity_poly.pdbx_strand_id
1 'polypeptide(L)'
;VLARAPQGPPAPLAVTRLRLAELPAQVRLDDSMAMVPGHNLSAHETVEVLARVSRSGAPQASPGDLEGSVTAATTGENGALDVVIDRVVE
;
A
#
# COMPACT_ATOMS: atom_id res chain seq x y z
N VAL A 1 2.09 4.88 1.82
CA VAL A 1 2.07 3.59 1.09
C VAL A 1 1.32 2.58 1.93
N LEU A 2 0.43 1.79 1.34
CA LEU A 2 -0.35 0.76 2.01
C LEU A 2 -0.43 -0.50 1.16
N ALA A 3 -0.65 -1.65 1.79
CA ALA A 3 -0.98 -2.89 1.13
C ALA A 3 -2.34 -3.40 1.61
N ARG A 4 -3.15 -3.94 0.70
CA ARG A 4 -4.49 -4.49 0.99
C ARG A 4 -4.75 -5.77 0.21
N ALA A 5 -5.72 -6.56 0.66
CA ALA A 5 -6.23 -7.69 -0.12
C ALA A 5 -7.07 -7.18 -1.31
N PRO A 6 -6.86 -7.67 -2.56
CA PRO A 6 -7.59 -7.20 -3.75
C PRO A 6 -9.10 -7.42 -3.68
N GLN A 7 -9.54 -8.48 -2.99
CA GLN A 7 -10.95 -8.86 -2.83
C GLN A 7 -11.37 -8.92 -1.36
N GLY A 8 -10.74 -8.11 -0.51
CA GLY A 8 -11.01 -8.05 0.93
C GLY A 8 -11.76 -6.78 1.36
N PRO A 9 -12.04 -6.65 2.67
CA PRO A 9 -12.47 -5.38 3.25
C PRO A 9 -11.51 -4.25 2.84
N PRO A 10 -11.97 -2.99 2.73
CA PRO A 10 -11.14 -1.87 2.27
C PRO A 10 -10.02 -1.49 3.26
N ALA A 11 -9.94 -2.18 4.41
CA ALA A 11 -8.91 -1.96 5.41
C ALA A 11 -7.54 -2.44 4.90
N PRO A 12 -6.47 -1.68 5.16
CA PRO A 12 -5.12 -2.09 4.79
C PRO A 12 -4.59 -3.18 5.73
N LEU A 13 -3.78 -4.09 5.18
CA LEU A 13 -3.01 -5.11 5.89
C LEU A 13 -1.74 -4.52 6.52
N ALA A 14 -1.11 -3.57 5.83
CA ALA A 14 0.08 -2.87 6.28
C ALA A 14 0.07 -1.44 5.76
N VAL A 15 0.60 -0.50 6.55
CA VAL A 15 0.67 0.92 6.20
C VAL A 15 2.01 1.50 6.64
N THR A 16 2.66 2.23 5.73
CA THR A 16 3.80 3.09 6.04
C THR A 16 3.52 4.50 5.57
N ARG A 17 3.71 5.47 6.47
CA ARG A 17 3.61 6.90 6.14
C ARG A 17 4.99 7.45 5.79
N LEU A 18 5.03 8.30 4.78
CA LEU A 18 6.19 9.03 4.33
C LEU A 18 5.80 10.49 4.10
N ARG A 19 6.78 11.39 4.18
CA ARG A 19 6.68 12.77 3.72
C ARG A 19 6.95 12.81 2.23
N LEU A 20 6.29 13.72 1.51
CA LEU A 20 6.47 13.87 0.07
C LEU A 20 7.92 14.16 -0.32
N ALA A 21 8.64 14.91 0.52
CA ALA A 21 10.06 15.25 0.31
C ALA A 21 11.02 14.04 0.37
N GLU A 22 10.54 12.86 0.80
CA GLU A 22 11.35 11.64 0.88
C GLU A 22 11.33 10.84 -0.44
N LEU A 23 10.54 11.25 -1.44
CA LEU A 23 10.49 10.55 -2.72
C LEU A 23 11.72 10.86 -3.61
N PRO A 24 12.24 9.88 -4.37
CA PRO A 24 11.85 8.46 -4.38
C PRO A 24 12.30 7.71 -3.12
N ALA A 25 11.41 6.90 -2.55
CA ALA A 25 11.65 6.18 -1.29
C ALA A 25 11.52 4.67 -1.49
N GLN A 26 12.36 3.90 -0.80
CA GLN A 26 12.17 2.46 -0.64
C GLN A 26 11.44 2.21 0.69
N VAL A 27 10.36 1.43 0.64
CA VAL A 27 9.59 1.06 1.82
C VAL A 27 9.52 -0.45 1.92
N ARG A 28 9.62 -0.96 3.16
CA ARG A 28 9.42 -2.37 3.46
C ARG A 28 8.07 -2.53 4.13
N LEU A 29 7.18 -3.31 3.53
CA LEU A 29 5.93 -3.74 4.14
C LEU A 29 6.12 -5.18 4.63
N ASP A 30 5.81 -5.45 5.89
CA ASP A 30 5.95 -6.77 6.49
C ASP A 30 4.81 -7.05 7.49
N ASP A 31 4.73 -8.31 7.93
CA ASP A 31 3.66 -8.78 8.83
C ASP A 31 3.69 -8.15 10.22
N SER A 32 4.79 -7.49 10.63
CA SER A 32 4.85 -6.78 11.92
C SER A 32 3.96 -5.54 11.94
N MET A 33 3.53 -5.07 10.76
CA MET A 33 2.60 -3.95 10.61
C MET A 33 1.13 -4.37 10.74
N ALA A 34 0.84 -5.67 10.80
CA ALA A 34 -0.52 -6.17 10.92
C ALA A 34 -1.09 -5.89 12.32
N MET A 35 -2.19 -5.14 12.38
CA MET A 35 -2.85 -4.81 13.65
C MET A 35 -3.79 -5.91 14.15
N VAL A 36 -4.20 -6.83 13.28
CA VAL A 36 -5.13 -7.93 13.59
C VAL A 36 -4.40 -9.26 13.41
N PRO A 37 -4.33 -10.11 14.47
CA PRO A 37 -3.73 -11.44 14.36
C PRO A 37 -4.40 -12.27 13.25
N GLY A 38 -3.60 -12.85 12.36
CA GLY A 38 -4.08 -13.66 11.24
C GLY A 38 -4.57 -12.87 10.02
N HIS A 39 -4.53 -11.53 10.06
CA HIS A 39 -4.85 -10.66 8.92
C HIS A 39 -3.61 -9.83 8.54
N ASN A 40 -2.57 -10.55 8.11
CA ASN A 40 -1.26 -10.00 7.73
C ASN A 40 -0.99 -10.23 6.23
N LEU A 41 0.13 -9.76 5.72
CA LEU A 41 0.43 -9.85 4.29
C LEU A 41 0.59 -11.31 3.87
N SER A 42 1.32 -12.10 4.65
CA SER A 42 1.59 -13.51 4.34
C SER A 42 0.36 -14.42 4.33
N ALA A 43 -0.74 -14.01 4.97
CA ALA A 43 -2.01 -14.75 4.94
C ALA A 43 -2.76 -14.63 3.61
N HIS A 44 -2.38 -13.72 2.71
CA HIS A 44 -3.01 -13.53 1.41
C HIS A 44 -2.07 -13.97 0.29
N GLU A 45 -2.58 -14.70 -0.71
CA GLU A 45 -1.80 -15.12 -1.88
C GLU A 45 -1.46 -13.95 -2.81
N THR A 46 -2.30 -12.91 -2.82
CA THR A 46 -2.15 -11.72 -3.65
C THR A 46 -2.45 -10.49 -2.83
N VAL A 47 -1.65 -9.45 -3.01
CA VAL A 47 -1.81 -8.14 -2.39
C VAL A 47 -1.78 -7.04 -3.44
N GLU A 48 -2.55 -5.99 -3.20
CA GLU A 48 -2.44 -4.73 -3.94
C GLU A 48 -1.66 -3.74 -3.07
N VAL A 49 -0.54 -3.25 -3.60
CA VAL A 49 0.25 -2.17 -3.00
C VAL A 49 -0.16 -0.85 -3.63
N LEU A 50 -0.55 0.11 -2.79
CA LEU A 50 -1.02 1.42 -3.19
C LEU A 50 -0.16 2.51 -2.55
N ALA A 51 0.39 3.38 -3.38
CA ALA A 51 1.03 4.60 -2.96
C ALA A 51 0.06 5.76 -3.16
N ARG A 52 -0.23 6.53 -2.09
CA ARG A 52 -1.07 7.72 -2.17
C ARG A 52 -0.37 8.93 -1.57
N VAL A 53 -0.44 10.05 -2.28
CA VAL A 53 -0.16 11.39 -1.76
C VAL A 53 -1.49 12.04 -1.45
N SER A 54 -1.78 12.22 -0.15
CA SER A 54 -2.96 12.93 0.31
C SER A 54 -2.56 14.18 1.08
N ARG A 55 -3.21 15.31 0.78
CA ARG A 55 -3.03 16.56 1.54
C ARG A 55 -3.57 16.44 2.97
N SER A 56 -4.57 15.58 3.17
CA SER A 56 -5.21 15.34 4.47
C SER A 56 -4.40 14.41 5.39
N GLY A 57 -3.48 13.63 4.81
CA GLY A 57 -2.76 12.57 5.51
C GLY A 57 -3.61 11.32 5.81
N ALA A 58 -4.85 11.24 5.30
CA ALA A 58 -5.72 10.09 5.47
C ALA A 58 -5.35 8.94 4.50
N PRO A 59 -5.46 7.67 4.93
CA PRO A 59 -5.28 6.51 4.06
C PRO A 59 -6.49 6.24 3.16
N GLN A 60 -7.64 6.87 3.40
CA GLN A 60 -8.83 6.82 2.54
C GLN A 60 -8.64 7.69 1.29
N ALA A 61 -9.24 7.31 0.19
CA ALA A 61 -9.14 8.06 -1.06
C ALA A 61 -9.99 9.33 -0.96
N SER A 62 -9.44 10.47 -1.39
CA SER A 62 -10.18 11.72 -1.51
C SER A 62 -9.95 12.35 -2.89
N PRO A 63 -10.96 13.02 -3.47
CA PRO A 63 -10.80 13.73 -4.74
C PRO A 63 -9.61 14.69 -4.73
N GLY A 64 -8.78 14.61 -5.77
CA GLY A 64 -7.54 15.39 -5.92
C GLY A 64 -6.31 14.80 -5.23
N ASP A 65 -6.42 13.65 -4.56
CA ASP A 65 -5.25 12.88 -4.14
C ASP A 65 -4.54 12.29 -5.37
N LEU A 66 -3.22 12.09 -5.27
CA LEU A 66 -2.46 11.37 -6.29
C LEU A 66 -2.23 9.95 -5.83
N GLU A 67 -2.43 8.97 -6.69
CA GLU A 67 -2.17 7.57 -6.36
C GLU A 67 -1.56 6.77 -7.51
N GLY A 68 -0.95 5.66 -7.13
CA GLY A 68 -0.50 4.60 -8.02
C GLY A 68 -0.66 3.27 -7.31
N SER A 69 -0.93 2.19 -8.05
CA SER A 69 -1.02 0.86 -7.47
C SER A 69 -0.42 -0.22 -8.36
N VAL A 70 0.00 -1.30 -7.71
CA VAL A 70 0.48 -2.53 -8.35
C VAL A 70 -0.08 -3.71 -7.58
N THR A 71 -0.49 -4.75 -8.31
CA THR A 71 -0.95 -6.01 -7.73
C THR A 71 0.14 -7.05 -7.89
N ALA A 72 0.49 -7.75 -6.82
CA ALA A 72 1.55 -8.74 -6.80
C ALA A 72 1.15 -9.97 -6.00
N ALA A 73 1.68 -11.13 -6.39
CA ALA A 73 1.58 -12.35 -5.60
C ALA A 73 2.52 -12.23 -4.38
N THR A 74 2.05 -12.65 -3.21
CA THR A 74 2.81 -12.60 -1.96
C THR A 74 3.80 -13.76 -1.85
N THR A 75 3.60 -14.82 -2.64
CA THR A 75 4.43 -16.02 -2.70
C THR A 75 5.62 -15.81 -3.64
N GLY A 76 6.73 -15.32 -3.09
CA GLY A 76 8.01 -15.25 -3.81
C GLY A 76 8.94 -14.20 -3.22
N GLU A 77 10.21 -14.59 -3.04
CA GLU A 77 11.32 -13.80 -2.49
C GLU A 77 11.20 -12.30 -2.72
N ASN A 78 11.14 -11.50 -1.65
CA ASN A 78 11.50 -10.07 -1.59
C ASN A 78 11.32 -9.30 -2.91
N GLY A 79 10.14 -9.40 -3.52
CA GLY A 79 9.87 -8.77 -4.81
C GLY A 79 9.85 -7.27 -4.61
N ALA A 80 10.92 -6.59 -5.00
CA ALA A 80 10.89 -5.13 -5.08
C ALA A 80 9.79 -4.75 -6.07
N LEU A 81 8.79 -4.00 -5.58
CA LEU A 81 7.67 -3.52 -6.38
C LEU A 81 7.89 -2.05 -6.68
N ASP A 82 8.01 -1.72 -7.96
CA ASP A 82 8.00 -0.32 -8.41
C ASP A 82 6.55 0.17 -8.47
N VAL A 83 6.27 1.24 -7.74
CA VAL A 83 4.96 1.89 -7.73
C VAL A 83 5.11 3.32 -8.22
N VAL A 84 4.55 3.60 -9.40
CA VAL A 84 4.54 4.94 -9.98
C VAL A 84 3.22 5.61 -9.63
N ILE A 85 3.29 6.82 -9.07
CA ILE A 85 2.12 7.64 -8.74
C ILE A 85 1.77 8.45 -9.99
N ASP A 86 0.79 7.98 -10.76
CA ASP A 86 0.45 8.50 -12.10
C ASP A 86 -1.03 8.87 -12.27
N ARG A 87 -1.88 8.57 -11.29
CA ARG A 87 -3.33 8.84 -11.34
C ARG A 87 -3.74 9.92 -10.34
N VAL A 88 -4.67 10.77 -10.76
CA VAL A 88 -5.44 11.65 -9.87
C VAL A 88 -6.71 10.91 -9.47
N VAL A 89 -7.02 10.88 -8.17
CA VAL A 89 -8.29 10.37 -7.64
C VAL A 89 -9.40 11.38 -7.98
N GLU A 90 -10.45 10.91 -8.66
CA GLU A 90 -11.64 11.70 -9.00
C GLU A 90 -12.74 11.61 -7.93
#